data_AF-A0A410TN05-F1
#
_entry.id   AF-A0A410TN05-F1
#
_cell.length_a   1.000
_cell.length_b   1.000
_cell.length_c   1.000
_cell.angle_alpha   90.00
_cell.angle_beta   90.00
_cell.angle_gamma   90.00
#
_symmetry.space_group_name_H-M   'P 1'
#
loop_
_entity.id
_entity.type
_entity.pdbx_description
1 polymer ?
#
loop_
_entity_poly.entity_id
_entity_poly.type
_entity_poly.pdbx_seq_one_letter_code
_entity_poly.pdbx_strand_id
1 'polypeptide(L)' 'MRDGDDPDLDPETISIEYTPANADRRRLRFVERDDSPGWWQLDEEWTGHRWRPVGREPVTDVDITISHM' A
#
# COMPACT_ATOMS: atom_id res chain seq x y z
N MET A 1 -22.39 -8.26 3.45
CA MET A 1 -21.66 -7.02 3.77
C MET A 1 -20.57 -6.90 2.72
N ARG A 2 -20.56 -5.80 1.97
CA ARG A 2 -19.59 -5.56 0.91
C ARG A 2 -18.51 -4.72 1.59
N ASP A 3 -17.52 -5.41 2.13
CA ASP A 3 -16.33 -4.85 2.77
C ASP A 3 -15.55 -4.12 1.66
N GLY A 4 -15.69 -2.81 1.58
CA GLY A 4 -15.14 -2.04 0.47
C GLY A 4 -15.43 -0.54 0.53
N ASP A 5 -15.86 -0.05 1.69
CA ASP A 5 -16.02 1.37 1.98
C ASP A 5 -15.12 1.66 3.18
N ASP A 6 -13.81 1.53 2.97
CA ASP A 6 -12.81 2.06 3.91
C ASP A 6 -12.59 3.52 3.49
N PRO A 7 -13.06 4.51 4.29
CA PRO A 7 -13.05 5.92 3.91
C PRO A 7 -11.64 6.54 3.90
N ASP A 8 -10.59 5.77 4.26
CA ASP A 8 -9.18 6.16 4.12
C ASP A 8 -8.60 5.78 2.74
N LEU A 9 -9.38 5.10 1.89
CA LEU A 9 -9.01 4.86 0.50
C LEU A 9 -9.33 6.12 -0.32
N ASP A 10 -8.41 7.08 -0.31
CA ASP A 10 -8.38 8.11 -1.34
C ASP A 10 -8.45 7.41 -2.71
N PRO A 11 -9.36 7.78 -3.62
CA PRO A 11 -9.55 7.09 -4.90
C PRO A 11 -8.30 7.14 -5.80
N GLU A 12 -7.33 7.99 -5.47
CA GLU A 12 -6.03 8.15 -6.13
C GLU A 12 -4.92 7.27 -5.52
N THR A 13 -5.23 6.47 -4.50
CA THR A 13 -4.27 5.57 -3.85
C THR A 13 -4.51 4.12 -4.23
N ILE A 14 -3.49 3.46 -4.78
CA ILE A 14 -3.47 2.00 -4.89
C ILE A 14 -2.92 1.41 -3.59
N SER A 15 -3.67 0.50 -2.97
CA SER A 15 -3.25 -0.20 -1.76
C SER A 15 -3.20 -1.71 -1.98
N ILE A 16 -2.07 -2.33 -1.63
CA ILE A 16 -1.88 -3.78 -1.66
C ILE A 16 -1.60 -4.26 -0.24
N GLU A 17 -2.49 -5.06 0.31
CA GLU A 17 -2.34 -5.64 1.64
C GLU A 17 -2.10 -7.14 1.55
N TYR A 18 -1.16 -7.64 2.35
CA TYR A 18 -0.83 -9.06 2.37
C TYR A 18 -0.31 -9.49 3.75
N THR A 19 -0.52 -10.76 4.09
CA THR A 19 -0.02 -11.35 5.33
C THR A 19 1.10 -12.34 4.99
N PRO A 20 2.37 -12.02 5.29
CA PRO A 20 3.46 -12.97 5.13
C PRO A 20 3.31 -14.13 6.12
N ALA A 21 3.84 -15.31 5.78
CA ALA A 21 3.65 -16.52 6.59
C ALA A 21 4.25 -16.46 8.00
N ASN A 22 5.26 -15.61 8.22
CA ASN A 22 6.02 -15.53 9.48
C ASN A 22 6.24 -14.09 9.97
N ALA A 23 5.40 -13.14 9.58
CA ALA A 23 5.48 -11.77 10.07
C ALA A 23 4.09 -11.12 10.12
N ASP A 24 4.02 -9.94 10.72
CA ASP A 24 2.78 -9.16 10.77
C ASP A 24 2.30 -8.75 9.38
N ARG A 25 1.01 -8.43 9.28
CA ARG A 25 0.37 -7.96 8.04
C ARG A 25 1.11 -6.73 7.51
N ARG A 26 1.28 -6.69 6.19
CA ARG A 26 1.98 -5.64 5.46
C ARG A 26 1.01 -4.93 4.52
N ARG A 27 1.27 -3.65 4.29
CA ARG A 27 0.55 -2.82 3.32
C ARG A 27 1.55 -2.02 2.51
N LEU A 28 1.41 -2.08 1.19
CA LEU A 28 2.05 -1.16 0.26
C LEU A 28 0.99 -0.16 -0.21
N ARG A 29 1.27 1.14 -0.10
CA ARG A 29 0.43 2.20 -0.70
C ARG A 29 1.23 2.93 -1.75
N PHE A 30 0.57 3.25 -2.86
CA PHE A 30 1.11 4.13 -3.90
C PHE A 30 0.25 5.39 -3.92
N VAL A 31 0.86 6.51 -3.51
CA VAL A 31 0.19 7.81 -3.41
C VAL A 31 0.86 8.76 -4.40
N GLU A 32 0.09 9.52 -5.17
CA GLU A 32 0.65 10.50 -6.11
C GLU A 32 1.56 11.49 -5.36
N ARG A 33 2.70 11.81 -5.98
CA ARG A 33 3.64 12.78 -5.40
C ARG A 33 3.19 14.19 -5.72
N ASP A 34 3.04 15.00 -4.69
CA ASP A 34 2.75 16.44 -4.84
C ASP A 34 3.95 17.22 -5.41
N ASP A 35 5.18 16.73 -5.19
CA ASP A 35 6.41 17.47 -5.50
C ASP A 35 7.03 17.17 -6.88
N SER A 36 6.63 16.09 -7.54
CA SER A 36 7.20 15.65 -8.83
C SER A 36 6.31 14.57 -9.46
N PRO A 37 6.44 14.27 -10.77
CA PRO A 37 5.74 13.13 -11.36
C PRO A 37 6.08 11.80 -10.67
N GLY A 38 5.10 10.89 -10.66
CA GLY A 38 5.21 9.55 -10.09
C GLY A 38 4.52 9.44 -8.73
N TRP A 39 4.88 8.39 -7.99
CA TRP A 39 4.22 8.00 -6.74
C TRP A 39 5.22 7.86 -5.59
N TRP A 40 4.74 8.10 -4.38
CA TRP A 40 5.37 7.58 -3.17
C TRP A 40 4.93 6.14 -2.99
N GLN A 41 5.88 5.20 -3.00
CA GLN A 41 5.66 3.86 -2.46
C GLN A 41 5.86 3.95 -0.94
N LEU A 42 4.78 3.73 -0.18
CA LEU A 42 4.79 3.65 1.26
C LEU A 42 4.70 2.20 1.68
N ASP A 43 5.66 1.77 2.48
CA ASP A 43 5.71 0.44 3.05
C ASP A 43 5.32 0.51 4.53
N GLU A 44 4.28 -0.22 4.90
CA GLU A 44 3.65 -0.14 6.20
C GLU A 44 3.49 -1.53 6.84
N GLU A 45 3.68 -1.57 8.16
CA GLU A 45 3.49 -2.76 8.98
C GLU A 45 2.32 -2.56 9.93
N TRP A 46 1.51 -3.61 10.09
CA TRP A 46 0.44 -3.63 11.07
C TRP A 46 1.00 -3.88 12.47
N THR A 47 0.82 -2.94 13.40
CA THR A 47 1.30 -3.08 14.78
C THR A 47 0.25 -3.68 15.73
N GLY A 48 -0.71 -4.46 15.19
CA GLY A 48 -1.83 -5.02 15.94
C GLY A 48 -3.06 -4.11 16.07
N HIS A 49 -2.89 -2.79 15.93
CA HIS A 49 -3.98 -1.81 16.08
C HIS A 49 -3.92 -0.61 15.11
N ARG A 50 -2.81 -0.44 14.40
CA ARG A 50 -2.66 0.61 13.39
C ARG A 50 -1.57 0.24 12.39
N TRP A 51 -1.61 0.89 11.24
CA TRP A 51 -0.52 0.87 10.27
C TRP A 51 0.61 1.79 10.74
N ARG A 52 1.84 1.32 10.60
CA ARG A 52 3.05 2.10 10.88
C ARG A 52 3.91 2.15 9.61
N PRO A 53 4.27 3.33 9.10
CA PRO A 53 5.22 3.43 8.00
C PRO A 53 6.59 2.97 8.46
N VAL A 54 7.19 2.09 7.67
CA VAL A 54 8.52 1.52 7.87
C VAL A 54 9.44 1.79 6.68
N GLY A 55 8.89 2.16 5.52
CA GLY A 55 9.64 2.58 4.34
C GLY A 55 8.88 3.60 3.49
N ARG A 56 9.63 4.42 2.75
CA ARG A 56 9.12 5.36 1.74
C ARG A 56 10.14 5.53 0.64
N GLU A 57 9.72 5.38 -0.61
CA GLU A 57 10.58 5.50 -1.79
C GLU A 57 9.82 6.20 -2.93
N PRO A 58 10.44 7.13 -3.68
CA PRO A 58 9.83 7.67 -4.89
C PRO A 58 9.92 6.65 -6.04
N VAL A 59 8.81 6.40 -6.72
CA VAL A 59 8.73 5.52 -7.89
C VAL A 59 8.09 6.23 -9.07
N THR A 60 8.55 5.95 -10.28
CA THR A 60 8.10 6.63 -11.50
C THR A 60 7.09 5.84 -12.32
N ASP A 61 6.91 4.55 -12.03
CA ASP A 61 6.04 3.62 -12.73
C ASP A 61 5.63 2.48 -11.78
N VAL A 62 4.39 2.00 -11.90
CA VAL A 62 3.85 0.90 -11.08
C VAL A 62 3.11 -0.08 -11.99
N ASP A 63 3.68 -1.27 -12.16
CA ASP A 63 3.01 -2.41 -12.82
C ASP A 63 2.64 -3.46 -11.77
N ILE A 64 1.39 -3.93 -11.80
CA ILE A 64 0.89 -4.98 -10.91
C ILE A 64 0.56 -6.20 -11.74
N THR A 65 1.44 -7.20 -11.70
CA THR A 65 1.22 -8.49 -12.33
C THR A 65 0.91 -9.55 -11.27
N ILE A 66 -0.28 -10.15 -11.36
CA ILE A 66 -0.68 -11.28 -10.50
C ILE A 66 -0.57 -12.57 -11.30
N SER A 67 0.30 -13.47 -10.85
CA SER A 67 0.45 -14.81 -11.42
C SER A 67 0.08 -15.86 -10.36
N HIS A 68 -0.66 -16.89 -10.76
CA HIS A 68 -1.01 -18.03 -9.91
C HIS A 68 -0.29 -19.27 -10.43
N MET A 69 0.28 -20.08 -9.53
CA MET A 69 0.92 -21.36 -9.85
C MET A 69 0.07 -22.52 -9.35
#